data_AF-A0AAN8WAQ6-F1
#
_entry.id   AF-A0AAN8WAQ6-F1
#
_cell.length_a   1.000
_cell.length_b   1.000
_cell.length_c   1.000
_cell.angle_alpha   90.00
_cell.angle_beta   90.00
_cell.angle_gamma   90.00
#
_symmetry.space_group_name_H-M   'P 1'
#
loop_
_entity.id
_entity.type
_entity.pdbx_description
1 polymer ?
#
loop_
_entity_poly.entity_id
_entity_poly.type
_entity_poly.pdbx_seq_one_letter_code
_entity_poly.pdbx_strand_id
1 'polypeptide(L)'
;MTSHVAGLLHNLQHEKDVLLISSAVDTSAEFVVYLLILFLLYKLFILIIMAKNTFSSEFRNIDVDQYNEDNYKDDDGEPQSPPIGIDEATIVSHMNSGNHADALKLLLTNAPVASKGKNEQVKDMALNLVLKVLLAVNKSQMDQIIASLDKTHLDVLMKYIYRGFERPSEGSSAILLIWHEKVYNVGGVGCIVRVLTDRNRV
;
A
#
# COMPACT_ATOMS: atom_id res chain seq x y z
N MET A 1 -105.67 -1.88 -5.19
CA MET A 1 -104.33 -2.38 -5.58
C MET A 1 -103.20 -1.35 -5.40
N THR A 2 -103.45 -0.18 -4.81
CA THR A 2 -102.45 0.90 -4.60
C THR A 2 -101.63 0.78 -3.31
N SER A 3 -102.10 0.02 -2.32
CA SER A 3 -101.42 -0.08 -1.01
C SER A 3 -100.26 -1.08 -0.96
N HIS A 4 -100.20 -2.07 -1.87
CA HIS A 4 -99.20 -3.13 -1.81
C HIS A 4 -97.88 -2.73 -2.49
N VAL A 5 -97.95 -1.88 -3.53
CA VAL A 5 -96.78 -1.35 -4.25
C VAL A 5 -96.05 -0.28 -3.42
N ALA A 6 -96.77 0.49 -2.61
CA ALA A 6 -96.17 1.50 -1.72
C ALA A 6 -95.35 0.88 -0.58
N GLY A 7 -95.78 -0.26 -0.02
CA GLY A 7 -95.04 -0.96 1.02
C GLY A 7 -93.73 -1.58 0.53
N LEU A 8 -93.70 -2.09 -0.70
CA LEU A 8 -92.50 -2.66 -1.33
C LEU A 8 -91.46 -1.57 -1.69
N LEU A 9 -91.90 -0.40 -2.14
CA LEU A 9 -90.99 0.74 -2.40
C LEU A 9 -90.42 1.33 -1.11
N HIS A 10 -91.21 1.39 -0.03
CA HIS A 10 -90.74 1.87 1.26
C HIS A 10 -89.70 0.92 1.88
N ASN A 11 -89.85 -0.40 1.72
CA ASN A 11 -88.88 -1.38 2.20
C ASN A 11 -87.57 -1.37 1.39
N LEU A 12 -87.64 -1.24 0.06
CA LEU A 12 -86.45 -1.15 -0.80
C LEU A 12 -85.65 0.15 -0.58
N GLN A 13 -86.31 1.24 -0.19
CA GLN A 13 -85.64 2.49 0.17
C GLN A 13 -84.89 2.36 1.50
N HIS A 14 -85.54 1.76 2.50
CA HIS A 14 -84.94 1.56 3.83
C HIS A 14 -83.76 0.58 3.79
N GLU A 15 -83.80 -0.46 2.95
CA GLU A 15 -82.71 -1.43 2.82
C GLU A 15 -81.45 -0.83 2.13
N LYS A 16 -81.64 0.10 1.19
CA LYS A 16 -80.54 0.84 0.55
C LYS A 16 -79.89 1.85 1.49
N ASP A 17 -80.67 2.53 2.32
CA ASP A 17 -80.16 3.50 3.28
C ASP A 17 -79.33 2.81 4.39
N VAL A 18 -79.73 1.62 4.83
CA VAL A 18 -78.94 0.82 5.80
C VAL A 18 -77.62 0.32 5.21
N LEU A 19 -77.59 -0.10 3.93
CA LEU A 19 -76.36 -0.51 3.24
C LEU A 19 -75.41 0.68 2.98
N LEU A 20 -75.94 1.86 2.69
CA LEU A 20 -75.12 3.08 2.55
C LEU A 20 -74.52 3.55 3.88
N ILE A 21 -75.25 3.40 4.98
CA ILE A 21 -74.73 3.76 6.31
C ILE A 21 -73.67 2.75 6.79
N SER A 22 -73.86 1.45 6.56
CA SER A 22 -72.87 0.43 6.96
C SER A 22 -71.55 0.55 6.19
N SER A 23 -71.60 0.90 4.89
CA SER A 23 -70.39 1.10 4.09
C SER A 23 -69.67 2.42 4.36
N ALA A 24 -70.37 3.43 4.90
CA ALA A 24 -69.80 4.72 5.26
C ALA A 24 -69.15 4.76 6.66
N VAL A 25 -69.58 3.88 7.58
CA VAL A 25 -69.04 3.84 8.95
C VAL A 25 -67.67 3.15 9.01
N ASP A 26 -67.43 2.10 8.21
CA ASP A 26 -66.14 1.40 8.15
C ASP A 26 -65.02 2.24 7.52
N THR A 27 -65.34 3.18 6.63
CA THR A 27 -64.34 4.04 5.99
C THR A 27 -63.69 5.01 6.98
N SER A 28 -64.39 5.38 8.05
CA SER A 28 -63.90 6.36 9.04
C SER A 28 -62.81 5.78 9.95
N ALA A 29 -62.98 4.53 10.40
CA ALA A 29 -61.99 3.84 11.22
C ALA A 29 -60.75 3.48 10.39
N GLU A 30 -60.93 3.00 9.16
CA GLU A 30 -59.87 2.77 8.18
C GLU A 30 -59.05 4.05 7.96
N PHE A 31 -59.71 5.19 7.76
CA PHE A 31 -59.04 6.48 7.53
C PHE A 31 -58.19 6.92 8.74
N VAL A 32 -58.68 6.71 9.96
CA VAL A 32 -57.91 6.99 11.19
C VAL A 32 -56.70 6.06 11.30
N VAL A 33 -56.83 4.77 10.96
CA VAL A 33 -55.73 3.81 10.95
C VAL A 33 -54.67 4.21 9.92
N TYR A 34 -55.06 4.59 8.70
CA TYR A 34 -54.11 5.10 7.69
C TYR A 34 -53.41 6.38 8.13
N LEU A 35 -54.12 7.31 8.77
CA LEU A 35 -53.52 8.53 9.32
C LEU A 35 -52.50 8.22 10.42
N LEU A 36 -52.80 7.25 11.29
CA LEU A 36 -51.93 6.82 12.38
C LEU A 36 -50.69 6.09 11.86
N ILE A 37 -50.86 5.22 10.85
CA ILE A 37 -49.75 4.56 10.15
C ILE A 37 -48.89 5.59 9.43
N LEU A 38 -49.48 6.55 8.73
CA LEU A 38 -48.75 7.62 8.05
C LEU A 38 -47.98 8.49 9.04
N PHE A 39 -48.58 8.82 10.19
CA PHE A 39 -47.92 9.55 11.26
C PHE A 39 -46.76 8.76 11.86
N LEU A 40 -46.93 7.46 12.09
CA LEU A 40 -45.87 6.57 12.59
C LEU A 40 -44.73 6.42 11.57
N LEU A 41 -45.05 6.26 10.28
CA LEU A 41 -44.06 6.20 9.20
C LEU A 41 -43.31 7.51 9.05
N TYR A 42 -44.00 8.65 9.14
CA TYR A 42 -43.38 9.97 9.12
C TYR A 42 -42.43 10.17 10.31
N LYS A 43 -42.85 9.76 11.51
CA LYS A 43 -42.02 9.80 12.72
C LYS A 43 -40.82 8.87 12.64
N LEU A 44 -40.99 7.66 12.10
CA LEU A 44 -39.91 6.70 11.87
C LEU A 44 -38.90 7.22 10.82
N PHE A 45 -39.40 7.82 9.74
CA PHE A 45 -38.58 8.44 8.70
C PHE A 45 -37.73 9.61 9.25
N ILE A 46 -38.34 10.50 10.05
CA ILE A 46 -37.60 11.58 10.72
C ILE A 46 -36.55 11.03 11.69
N LEU A 47 -36.88 10.01 12.48
CA LEU A 47 -35.94 9.38 13.42
C LEU A 47 -34.72 8.78 12.70
N ILE A 48 -34.93 8.09 11.57
CA ILE A 48 -33.86 7.51 10.76
C ILE A 48 -32.98 8.61 10.15
N ILE A 49 -33.54 9.75 9.73
CA ILE A 49 -32.77 10.88 9.21
C ILE A 49 -31.89 11.49 10.32
N MET A 50 -32.42 11.70 11.51
CA MET A 50 -31.68 12.32 12.62
C MET A 50 -30.54 11.43 13.16
N ALA A 51 -30.65 10.10 13.03
CA ALA A 51 -29.62 9.16 13.47
C ALA A 51 -28.33 9.16 12.61
N LYS A 52 -28.33 9.82 11.44
CA LYS A 52 -27.20 9.78 10.49
C LYS A 52 -26.05 10.75 10.82
N ASN A 53 -26.30 11.79 11.63
CA ASN A 53 -25.30 12.85 11.89
C ASN A 53 -24.22 12.49 12.91
N THR A 54 -24.35 11.39 13.67
CA THR A 54 -23.35 10.97 14.69
C THR A 54 -22.60 9.69 14.33
N PHE A 55 -22.75 9.17 13.10
CA PHE A 55 -22.17 7.88 12.71
C PHE A 55 -20.81 7.97 12.00
N SER A 56 -20.38 9.15 11.54
CA SER A 56 -19.08 9.27 10.89
C SER A 56 -17.95 9.25 11.92
N SER A 57 -17.21 8.14 11.96
CA SER A 57 -15.94 8.00 12.65
C SER A 57 -14.74 8.30 11.74
N GLU A 58 -14.97 8.80 10.52
CA GLU A 58 -13.91 9.04 9.52
C GLU A 58 -12.83 10.00 10.02
N PHE A 59 -13.19 10.93 10.91
CA PHE A 59 -12.24 11.83 11.57
C PHE A 59 -11.16 11.10 12.38
N ARG A 60 -11.42 9.86 12.84
CA ARG A 60 -10.47 9.04 13.61
C ARG A 60 -9.50 8.27 12.71
N ASN A 61 -9.79 8.20 11.42
CA ASN A 61 -8.91 7.56 10.43
C ASN A 61 -7.87 8.55 9.88
N ILE A 62 -7.97 9.84 10.22
CA ILE A 62 -7.02 10.85 9.78
C ILE A 62 -5.80 10.78 10.71
N ASP A 63 -4.65 10.45 10.12
CA ASP A 63 -3.36 10.52 10.80
C ASP A 63 -2.91 11.99 10.91
N VAL A 64 -3.26 12.63 12.02
CA VAL A 64 -2.89 14.02 12.32
C VAL A 64 -1.39 14.14 12.60
N ASP A 65 -0.76 13.07 13.08
CA ASP A 65 0.65 13.06 13.43
C ASP A 65 1.52 13.26 12.19
N GLN A 66 1.08 12.81 11.00
CA GLN A 66 1.80 13.06 9.73
C GLN A 66 2.12 14.55 9.48
N TYR A 67 1.26 15.46 9.96
CA TYR A 67 1.39 16.90 9.75
C TYR A 67 2.12 17.62 10.89
N ASN A 68 2.57 16.91 11.92
CA ASN A 68 3.32 17.51 13.01
C ASN A 68 4.68 18.04 12.52
N GLU A 69 4.95 19.33 12.76
CA GLU A 69 6.20 19.99 12.38
C GLU A 69 7.41 19.45 13.14
N ASP A 70 7.20 18.90 14.35
CA ASP A 70 8.24 18.28 15.18
C ASP A 70 8.64 16.89 14.68
N ASN A 71 7.91 16.32 13.71
CA ASN A 71 8.28 15.04 13.15
C ASN A 71 9.62 15.12 12.45
N TYR A 72 10.45 14.11 12.73
CA TYR A 72 11.71 13.94 12.05
C TYR A 72 11.50 13.82 10.53
N LYS A 73 12.10 14.72 9.75
CA LYS A 73 12.19 14.63 8.29
C LYS A 73 13.60 14.21 7.93
N ASP A 74 13.71 13.20 7.07
CA ASP A 74 14.99 12.85 6.47
C ASP A 74 15.55 14.07 5.75
N ASP A 75 16.78 14.47 6.11
CA ASP A 75 17.50 15.48 5.37
C ASP A 75 17.71 14.92 3.96
N ASP A 76 16.96 15.49 3.02
CA ASP A 76 17.13 15.27 1.60
C ASP A 76 18.43 15.95 1.16
N GLY A 77 19.56 15.45 1.66
CA GLY A 77 20.87 15.94 1.26
C GLY A 77 20.90 16.06 -0.27
N GLU A 78 21.45 17.17 -0.76
CA GLU A 78 21.62 17.40 -2.20
C GLU A 78 22.11 16.11 -2.85
N PRO A 79 21.58 15.74 -4.04
CA PRO A 79 22.02 14.54 -4.74
C PRO A 79 23.54 14.58 -4.85
N GLN A 80 24.21 13.80 -4.00
CA GLN A 80 25.66 13.74 -4.04
C GLN A 80 26.00 13.07 -5.35
N SER A 81 26.51 13.91 -6.24
CA SER A 81 26.87 13.64 -7.64
C SER A 81 25.68 13.64 -8.61
N PRO A 82 25.80 14.31 -9.77
CA PRO A 82 24.95 13.98 -10.90
C PRO A 82 25.09 12.47 -11.17
N PRO A 83 24.03 11.80 -11.66
CA PRO A 83 24.13 10.40 -12.06
C PRO A 83 25.13 10.31 -13.21
N ILE A 84 26.41 10.09 -12.88
CA ILE A 84 27.37 9.57 -13.82
C ILE A 84 26.85 8.17 -14.07
N GLY A 85 26.11 8.01 -15.16
CA GLY A 85 25.63 6.72 -15.61
C GLY A 85 26.80 5.76 -15.54
N ILE A 86 26.64 4.70 -14.75
CA ILE A 86 27.63 3.64 -14.65
C ILE A 86 27.87 3.15 -16.08
N ASP A 87 29.11 3.28 -16.56
CA ASP A 87 29.47 2.87 -17.92
C ASP A 87 29.46 1.34 -17.99
N GLU A 88 28.29 0.78 -18.28
CA GLU A 88 28.08 -0.66 -18.43
C GLU A 88 29.08 -1.30 -19.39
N ALA A 89 29.51 -0.59 -20.43
CA ALA A 89 30.46 -1.11 -21.41
C ALA A 89 31.83 -1.38 -20.78
N THR A 90 32.31 -0.49 -19.90
CA THR A 90 33.56 -0.69 -19.17
C THR A 90 33.47 -1.87 -18.20
N ILE A 91 32.35 -1.99 -17.48
CA ILE A 91 32.12 -3.10 -16.53
C ILE A 91 32.08 -4.44 -17.27
N VAL A 92 31.36 -4.52 -18.39
CA VAL A 92 31.31 -5.72 -19.23
C VAL A 92 32.68 -6.06 -19.80
N SER A 93 33.46 -5.06 -20.22
CA SER A 93 34.84 -5.27 -20.67
C SER A 93 35.71 -5.85 -19.55
N HIS A 94 35.67 -5.29 -18.34
CA HIS A 94 36.42 -5.83 -17.20
C HIS A 94 36.01 -7.26 -16.81
N MET A 95 34.71 -7.57 -16.89
CA MET A 95 34.22 -8.95 -16.67
C MET A 95 34.76 -9.93 -17.73
N ASN A 96 34.77 -9.54 -19.00
CA ASN A 96 35.29 -10.37 -20.09
C ASN A 96 36.81 -10.56 -20.01
N SER A 97 37.53 -9.57 -19.48
CA SER A 97 38.99 -9.65 -19.26
C SER A 97 39.37 -10.42 -17.98
N GLY A 98 38.41 -10.90 -17.19
CA GLY A 98 38.66 -11.62 -15.92
C GLY A 98 39.06 -10.71 -14.74
N ASN A 99 39.01 -9.38 -14.93
CA ASN A 99 39.38 -8.38 -13.92
C ASN A 99 38.17 -8.01 -13.05
N HIS A 100 37.61 -9.01 -12.35
CA HIS A 100 36.38 -8.83 -11.55
C HIS A 100 36.56 -7.91 -10.33
N ALA A 101 37.78 -7.84 -9.76
CA ALA A 101 38.08 -7.00 -8.60
C ALA A 101 37.93 -5.51 -8.93
N ASP A 102 38.48 -5.07 -10.06
CA ASP A 102 38.43 -3.67 -10.49
C ASP A 102 37.03 -3.27 -10.93
N ALA A 103 36.31 -4.16 -11.62
CA ALA A 103 34.90 -3.96 -11.99
C ALA A 103 34.04 -3.70 -10.74
N LEU A 104 34.19 -4.54 -9.72
CA LEU A 104 33.43 -4.39 -8.48
C LEU A 104 33.82 -3.09 -7.76
N LYS A 105 35.11 -2.77 -7.66
CA LYS A 105 35.57 -1.52 -7.03
C LYS A 105 35.02 -0.27 -7.72
N LEU A 106 34.96 -0.26 -9.06
CA LEU A 106 34.39 0.85 -9.84
C LEU A 106 32.89 1.00 -9.58
N LEU A 107 32.14 -0.10 -9.52
CA LEU A 107 30.72 -0.11 -9.19
C LEU A 107 30.43 0.37 -7.76
N LEU A 108 31.23 -0.08 -6.80
CA LEU A 108 31.08 0.30 -5.39
C LEU A 108 31.45 1.77 -5.14
N THR A 109 32.39 2.32 -5.92
CA THR A 109 32.80 3.74 -5.81
C THR A 109 31.75 4.68 -6.41
N ASN A 110 31.12 4.28 -7.52
CA ASN A 110 30.08 5.08 -8.19
C ASN A 110 28.66 4.65 -7.79
N ALA A 111 28.48 4.10 -6.58
CA ALA A 111 27.18 3.63 -6.12
C ALA A 111 26.17 4.79 -6.01
N PRO A 112 24.99 4.71 -6.65
CA PRO A 112 23.97 5.75 -6.56
C PRO A 112 23.29 5.73 -5.19
N VAL A 113 23.90 6.39 -4.21
CA VAL A 113 23.38 6.50 -2.85
C VAL A 113 22.38 7.66 -2.80
N ALA A 114 21.10 7.35 -2.56
CA ALA A 114 20.07 8.37 -2.38
C ALA A 114 19.00 7.93 -1.38
N SER A 115 18.22 8.89 -0.85
CA SER A 115 17.06 8.60 0.00
C SER A 115 16.06 7.67 -0.70
N LYS A 116 15.25 6.97 0.10
CA LYS A 116 14.24 6.02 -0.38
C LYS A 116 13.25 6.70 -1.34
N GLY A 117 13.05 6.13 -2.54
CA GLY A 117 12.08 6.65 -3.51
C GLY A 117 12.62 7.68 -4.51
N LYS A 118 13.91 8.03 -4.45
CA LYS A 118 14.59 8.89 -5.43
C LYS A 118 15.53 8.06 -6.30
N ASN A 119 15.54 8.32 -7.61
CA ASN A 119 16.43 7.68 -8.60
C ASN A 119 16.43 6.14 -8.57
N GLU A 120 15.29 5.52 -8.22
CA GLU A 120 15.16 4.06 -8.10
C GLU A 120 15.55 3.32 -9.39
N GLN A 121 15.28 3.90 -10.56
CA GLN A 121 15.71 3.31 -11.85
C GLN A 121 17.24 3.19 -11.97
N VAL A 122 17.98 4.20 -11.55
CA VAL A 122 19.46 4.20 -11.62
C VAL A 122 20.02 3.22 -10.59
N LYS A 123 19.43 3.19 -9.40
CA LYS A 123 19.76 2.20 -8.36
C LYS A 123 19.52 0.78 -8.84
N ASP A 124 18.41 0.54 -9.52
CA ASP A 124 18.07 -0.78 -10.07
C ASP A 124 19.04 -1.24 -11.14
N MET A 125 19.42 -0.33 -12.05
CA MET A 125 20.46 -0.60 -13.05
C MET A 125 21.81 -0.93 -12.38
N ALA A 126 22.22 -0.14 -11.38
CA ALA A 126 23.44 -0.39 -10.62
C ALA A 126 23.43 -1.76 -9.92
N LEU A 127 22.31 -2.10 -9.27
CA LEU A 127 22.13 -3.39 -8.60
C LEU A 127 22.24 -4.57 -9.58
N ASN A 128 21.60 -4.47 -10.74
CA ASN A 128 21.67 -5.53 -11.76
C ASN A 128 23.10 -5.76 -12.23
N LEU A 129 23.89 -4.70 -12.42
CA LEU A 129 25.31 -4.80 -12.77
C LEU A 129 26.14 -5.43 -11.65
N VAL A 130 25.94 -5.00 -10.40
CA VAL A 130 26.62 -5.59 -9.24
C VAL A 130 26.30 -7.07 -9.12
N LEU A 131 25.03 -7.45 -9.19
CA LEU A 131 24.62 -8.86 -9.12
C LEU A 131 25.23 -9.68 -10.25
N LYS A 132 25.27 -9.15 -11.48
CA LYS A 132 25.92 -9.81 -12.62
C LYS A 132 27.41 -10.08 -12.35
N VAL A 133 28.13 -9.11 -11.77
CA VAL A 133 29.54 -9.29 -11.37
C VAL A 133 29.66 -10.33 -10.25
N LEU A 134 28.84 -10.23 -9.19
CA LEU A 134 28.89 -11.16 -8.06
C LEU A 134 28.57 -12.62 -8.44
N LEU A 135 27.70 -12.82 -9.43
CA LEU A 135 27.37 -14.14 -9.99
C LEU A 135 28.46 -14.69 -10.91
N ALA A 136 29.20 -13.82 -11.61
CA ALA A 136 30.27 -14.22 -12.53
C ALA A 136 31.57 -14.60 -11.80
N VAL A 137 31.76 -14.13 -10.56
CA VAL A 137 32.97 -14.40 -9.77
C VAL A 137 32.98 -15.85 -9.25
N ASN A 138 34.12 -16.52 -9.45
CA ASN A 138 34.36 -17.84 -8.90
C ASN A 138 34.66 -17.80 -7.39
N LYS A 139 34.24 -18.84 -6.66
CA LYS A 139 34.45 -18.95 -5.19
C LYS A 139 35.92 -18.81 -4.77
N SER A 140 36.86 -19.25 -5.60
CA SER A 140 38.31 -19.14 -5.33
C SER A 140 38.85 -17.72 -5.37
N GLN A 141 38.20 -16.81 -6.09
CA GLN A 141 38.63 -15.42 -6.26
C GLN A 141 38.01 -14.47 -5.23
N MET A 142 36.97 -14.91 -4.52
CA MET A 142 36.21 -14.08 -3.57
C MET A 142 37.10 -13.52 -2.45
N ASP A 143 37.92 -14.38 -1.84
CA ASP A 143 38.80 -13.97 -0.73
C ASP A 143 39.83 -12.91 -1.20
N GLN A 144 40.35 -13.06 -2.42
CA GLN A 144 41.29 -12.10 -3.01
C GLN A 144 40.62 -10.76 -3.32
N ILE A 145 39.39 -10.78 -3.83
CA ILE A 145 38.61 -9.56 -4.11
C ILE A 145 38.29 -8.83 -2.80
N ILE A 146 37.84 -9.54 -1.77
CA ILE A 146 37.49 -8.93 -0.48
C ILE A 146 38.73 -8.31 0.18
N ALA A 147 39.90 -8.95 0.04
CA ALA A 147 41.15 -8.42 0.55
C ALA A 147 41.62 -7.13 -0.16
N SER A 148 41.17 -6.87 -1.40
CA SER A 148 41.52 -5.66 -2.15
C SER A 148 40.53 -4.50 -1.94
N LEU A 149 39.39 -4.76 -1.28
CA LEU A 149 38.39 -3.76 -0.93
C LEU A 149 38.72 -3.10 0.41
N ASP A 150 38.48 -1.79 0.49
CA ASP A 150 38.59 -1.07 1.76
C ASP A 150 37.33 -1.27 2.64
N LYS A 151 37.38 -0.81 3.90
CA LYS A 151 36.24 -0.95 4.82
C LYS A 151 34.97 -0.26 4.31
N THR A 152 35.11 0.85 3.58
CA THR A 152 33.98 1.61 3.02
C THR A 152 33.33 0.83 1.88
N HIS A 153 34.13 0.25 0.98
CA HIS A 153 33.66 -0.60 -0.11
C HIS A 153 33.01 -1.88 0.42
N LEU A 154 33.53 -2.49 1.49
CA LEU A 154 32.90 -3.65 2.13
C LEU A 154 31.51 -3.32 2.70
N ASP A 155 31.34 -2.13 3.26
CA ASP A 155 30.03 -1.67 3.75
C ASP A 155 29.05 -1.47 2.61
N VAL A 156 29.47 -0.83 1.52
CA VAL A 156 28.64 -0.64 0.32
C VAL A 156 28.30 -1.98 -0.32
N LEU A 157 29.24 -2.92 -0.38
CA LEU A 157 29.01 -4.29 -0.87
C LEU A 157 27.98 -5.00 -0.02
N MET A 158 28.06 -4.89 1.31
CA MET A 158 27.04 -5.46 2.20
C MET A 158 25.65 -4.88 1.94
N LYS A 159 25.53 -3.58 1.65
CA LYS A 159 24.24 -2.97 1.27
C LYS A 159 23.67 -3.60 -0.01
N TYR A 160 24.50 -3.80 -1.03
CA TYR A 160 24.09 -4.46 -2.27
C TYR A 160 23.70 -5.93 -2.06
N ILE A 161 24.35 -6.65 -1.13
CA ILE A 161 23.98 -8.04 -0.79
C ILE A 161 22.57 -8.07 -0.18
N TYR A 162 22.30 -7.21 0.81
CA TYR A 162 20.96 -7.13 1.42
C TYR A 162 19.89 -6.72 0.41
N ARG A 163 20.20 -5.74 -0.45
CA ARG A 163 19.28 -5.34 -1.53
C ARG A 163 19.09 -6.44 -2.58
N GLY A 164 20.13 -7.23 -2.85
CA GLY A 164 20.04 -8.42 -3.71
C GLY A 164 19.11 -9.49 -3.14
N PHE A 165 19.07 -9.66 -1.81
CA PHE A 165 18.11 -10.56 -1.16
C PHE A 165 16.66 -10.11 -1.29
N GLU A 166 16.40 -8.82 -1.47
CA GLU A 166 15.05 -8.31 -1.78
C GLU A 166 14.60 -8.69 -3.20
N ARG A 167 15.55 -8.99 -4.11
CA ARG A 167 15.30 -9.32 -5.52
C ARG A 167 15.99 -10.64 -5.92
N PRO A 168 15.55 -11.78 -5.38
CA PRO A 168 16.18 -13.06 -5.68
C PRO A 168 15.96 -13.43 -7.15
N SER A 169 17.04 -13.67 -7.88
CA SER A 169 17.02 -14.38 -9.16
C SER A 169 17.43 -15.84 -8.98
N GLU A 170 17.08 -16.71 -9.92
CA GLU A 170 17.35 -18.15 -9.81
C GLU A 170 18.84 -18.44 -9.57
N GLY A 171 19.17 -19.18 -8.51
CA GLY A 171 20.54 -19.50 -8.11
C GLY A 171 21.34 -18.37 -7.46
N SER A 172 20.82 -17.14 -7.40
CA SER A 172 21.56 -15.98 -6.85
C SER A 172 21.68 -15.98 -5.33
N SER A 173 20.64 -16.44 -4.61
CA SER A 173 20.63 -16.39 -3.15
C SER A 173 21.75 -17.23 -2.53
N ALA A 174 22.10 -18.37 -3.15
CA ALA A 174 23.16 -19.23 -2.65
C ALA A 174 24.55 -18.57 -2.76
N ILE A 175 24.85 -17.90 -3.88
CA ILE A 175 26.13 -17.19 -4.04
C ILE A 175 26.19 -15.95 -3.14
N LEU A 176 25.06 -15.25 -2.97
CA LEU A 176 24.96 -14.07 -2.12
C LEU A 176 25.18 -14.41 -0.65
N LEU A 177 24.73 -15.57 -0.19
CA LEU A 177 25.02 -16.06 1.17
C LEU A 177 26.52 -16.33 1.38
N ILE A 178 27.21 -16.86 0.36
CA ILE A 178 28.67 -17.06 0.42
C ILE A 178 29.38 -15.70 0.46
N TRP A 179 28.98 -14.76 -0.40
CA TRP A 179 29.50 -13.39 -0.35
C TRP A 179 29.29 -12.75 1.02
N HIS A 180 28.09 -12.90 1.59
CA HIS A 180 27.77 -12.40 2.91
C HIS A 180 28.71 -12.98 3.97
N GLU A 181 28.90 -14.30 4.01
CA GLU A 181 29.82 -14.97 4.93
C GLU A 181 31.24 -14.39 4.82
N LYS A 182 31.76 -14.26 3.60
CA LYS A 182 33.12 -13.78 3.36
C LYS A 182 33.30 -12.31 3.76
N VAL A 183 32.34 -11.44 3.42
CA VAL A 183 32.37 -10.02 3.82
C VAL A 183 32.22 -9.90 5.34
N TYR A 184 31.36 -10.71 5.97
CA TYR A 184 31.18 -10.74 7.42
C TYR A 184 32.47 -11.14 8.15
N ASN A 185 33.22 -12.12 7.62
CA ASN A 185 34.48 -12.54 8.23
C ASN A 185 35.54 -11.44 8.28
N VAL A 186 35.47 -10.44 7.39
CA VAL A 186 36.40 -9.30 7.35
C VAL A 186 35.82 -8.04 8.02
N GLY A 187 34.58 -7.69 7.72
CA GLY A 187 33.90 -6.48 8.22
C GLY A 187 33.25 -6.65 9.60
N GLY A 188 33.06 -7.89 10.06
CA GLY A 188 32.37 -8.22 11.29
C GLY A 188 30.90 -7.79 11.30
N VAL A 189 30.28 -7.79 12.49
CA VAL A 189 28.88 -7.36 12.65
C VAL A 189 28.66 -5.87 12.32
N GLY A 190 29.72 -5.06 12.39
CA GLY A 190 29.63 -3.62 12.16
C GLY A 190 29.15 -3.24 10.77
N CYS A 191 29.53 -4.00 9.72
CA CYS A 191 29.07 -3.72 8.36
C CYS A 191 27.55 -3.95 8.24
N ILE A 192 27.02 -5.00 8.87
CA ILE A 192 25.57 -5.30 8.91
C ILE A 192 24.82 -4.18 9.64
N VAL A 193 25.29 -3.79 10.84
CA VAL A 193 24.65 -2.73 11.62
C VAL A 193 24.56 -1.44 10.81
N ARG A 194 25.64 -1.06 10.10
CA ARG A 194 25.63 0.12 9.23
C ARG A 194 24.60 0.00 8.11
N VAL A 195 24.41 -1.17 7.49
CA VAL A 195 23.33 -1.39 6.51
C VAL A 195 21.95 -1.18 7.13
N LEU A 196 21.72 -1.69 8.34
CA LEU A 196 20.42 -1.59 9.00
C LEU A 196 20.09 -0.15 9.46
N THR A 197 21.12 0.62 9.82
CA THR A 197 20.96 2.01 10.29
C THR A 197 20.98 3.04 9.18
N ASP A 198 21.49 2.70 7.98
CA ASP A 198 21.60 3.65 6.88
C ASP A 198 20.22 3.98 6.31
N ARG A 199 19.96 5.28 6.15
CA ARG A 199 18.73 5.80 5.57
C ARG A 199 18.86 6.11 4.09
N ASN A 200 20.09 6.29 3.60
CA ASN A 200 20.38 6.37 2.19
C ASN A 200 20.61 4.96 1.64
N ARG A 201 19.78 4.57 0.67
CA ARG A 201 19.82 3.22 0.10
C ARG A 201 20.46 3.26 -1.28
N VAL A 202 21.34 2.28 -1.51
CA VAL A 202 21.86 1.94 -2.85
C VAL A 202 20.79 1.30 -3.70
#